data_AF-E1VA68-F1
#
_entry.id   AF-E1VA68-F1
#
_cell.length_a   1.000
_cell.length_b   1.000
_cell.length_c   1.000
_cell.angle_alpha   90.00
_cell.angle_beta   90.00
_cell.angle_gamma   90.00
#
_symmetry.space_group_name_H-M   'P 1'
#
loop_
_entity.id
_entity.type
_entity.pdbx_description
1 polymer ?
#
loop_
_entity_poly.entity_id
_entity_poly.type
_entity_poly.pdbx_seq_one_letter_code
_entity_poly.pdbx_strand_id
1 'polypeptide(L)'
;MMQRTAHWLVGMAILSISTASPAQQLDPALCLKIHIPWMNYFAPLTGSNISEPDIATAKQKLTDARPNMTPRLQAALDDLVAANEALADNPKDMLDSDHPLNNGEADRLWNTYEEEFEAACPEVSS
;
A
#
# COMPACT_ATOMS: atom_id res chain seq x y z
N MET A 1 58.41 20.62 -17.37
CA MET A 1 58.41 19.96 -16.05
C MET A 1 57.47 20.73 -15.13
N MET A 2 56.66 19.97 -14.39
CA MET A 2 55.74 20.33 -13.29
C MET A 2 54.39 21.00 -13.61
N GLN A 3 53.36 20.17 -13.42
CA GLN A 3 51.92 20.44 -13.36
C GLN A 3 51.56 21.46 -12.28
N ARG A 4 50.48 22.22 -12.54
CA ARG A 4 49.44 22.49 -11.52
C ARG A 4 48.06 22.48 -12.20
N THR A 5 47.34 21.39 -11.97
CA THR A 5 45.91 21.21 -12.21
C THR A 5 45.08 22.12 -11.29
N ALA A 6 44.01 22.71 -11.82
CA ALA A 6 42.83 23.05 -11.04
C ALA A 6 41.59 22.82 -11.92
N HIS A 7 40.85 21.78 -11.56
CA HIS A 7 39.59 21.36 -12.16
C HIS A 7 38.49 22.28 -11.66
N TRP A 8 37.77 22.95 -12.55
CA TRP A 8 36.47 23.52 -12.24
C TRP A 8 35.39 22.62 -12.83
N LEU A 9 34.98 21.62 -12.03
CA LEU A 9 33.70 20.95 -12.17
C LEU A 9 32.62 21.97 -11.83
N VAL A 10 32.01 22.58 -12.85
CA VAL A 10 30.74 23.29 -12.66
C VAL A 10 29.64 22.23 -12.67
N GLY A 11 29.44 21.61 -11.50
CA GLY A 11 28.24 20.85 -11.22
C GLY A 11 27.07 21.82 -11.13
N MET A 12 26.20 21.84 -12.14
CA MET A 12 24.85 22.35 -11.97
C MET A 12 24.02 21.26 -11.31
N ALA A 13 24.00 21.29 -9.98
CA ALA A 13 22.93 20.71 -9.20
C ALA A 13 21.66 21.53 -9.48
N ILE A 14 20.85 21.11 -10.45
CA ILE A 14 19.43 21.46 -10.46
C ILE A 14 18.74 20.35 -9.68
N LEU A 15 18.92 20.38 -8.36
CA LEU A 15 17.95 19.77 -7.46
C LEU A 15 16.74 20.71 -7.49
N SER A 16 15.82 20.45 -8.42
CA SER A 16 14.44 20.86 -8.24
C SER A 16 13.94 20.16 -6.98
N ILE A 17 14.12 20.81 -5.84
CA ILE A 17 13.48 20.42 -4.58
C ILE A 17 12.00 20.74 -4.79
N SER A 18 11.32 19.88 -5.54
CA SER A 18 9.89 19.71 -5.39
C SER A 18 9.71 19.30 -3.93
N THR A 19 9.20 20.22 -3.13
CA THR A 19 8.86 20.04 -1.72
C THR A 19 7.65 19.11 -1.58
N ALA A 20 7.73 17.92 -2.17
CA ALA A 20 7.10 16.79 -1.53
C ALA A 20 7.85 16.68 -0.20
N SER A 21 7.16 16.92 0.92
CA SER A 21 7.60 16.35 2.19
C SER A 21 8.07 14.93 1.90
N PRO A 22 9.17 14.43 2.49
CA PRO A 22 9.44 13.00 2.42
C PRO A 22 8.25 12.32 3.09
N ALA A 23 7.21 12.02 2.32
CA ALA A 23 6.23 11.01 2.64
C ALA A 23 7.11 9.83 3.02
N GLN A 24 6.93 9.32 4.24
CA GLN A 24 7.80 8.33 4.83
C GLN A 24 7.84 7.11 3.92
N GLN A 25 8.82 7.12 3.02
CA GLN A 25 8.92 6.14 1.98
C GLN A 25 9.31 4.85 2.66
N LEU A 26 8.47 3.85 2.54
CA LEU A 26 8.72 2.55 3.12
C LEU A 26 9.80 1.84 2.31
N ASP A 27 10.51 0.95 3.00
CA ASP A 27 11.47 0.08 2.34
C ASP A 27 10.76 -0.78 1.28
N PRO A 28 11.32 -0.95 0.06
CA PRO A 28 10.68 -1.74 -1.00
C PRO A 28 10.33 -3.18 -0.60
N ALA A 29 11.12 -3.83 0.28
CA ALA A 29 10.78 -5.16 0.76
C ALA A 29 9.62 -5.13 1.76
N LEU A 30 9.42 -4.04 2.50
CA LEU A 30 8.20 -3.83 3.28
C LEU A 30 6.98 -3.61 2.37
N CYS A 31 7.11 -2.84 1.30
CA CYS A 31 6.05 -2.65 0.30
C CYS A 31 5.58 -3.99 -0.30
N LEU A 32 6.52 -4.88 -0.66
CA LEU A 32 6.20 -6.24 -1.14
C LEU A 32 5.51 -7.10 -0.06
N LYS A 33 5.93 -6.96 1.20
CA LYS A 33 5.31 -7.64 2.36
C LYS A 33 3.90 -7.14 2.67
N ILE A 34 3.48 -6.01 2.12
CA ILE A 34 2.13 -5.48 2.26
C ILE A 34 1.29 -5.87 1.03
N HIS A 35 1.78 -5.55 -0.17
CA HIS A 35 1.02 -5.71 -1.41
C HIS A 35 0.65 -7.17 -1.71
N ILE A 36 1.62 -8.10 -1.68
CA ILE A 36 1.35 -9.51 -2.03
C ILE A 36 0.36 -10.14 -1.03
N PRO A 37 0.54 -9.99 0.29
CA PRO A 37 -0.44 -10.48 1.25
C PRO A 37 -1.82 -9.82 1.12
N TRP A 38 -1.89 -8.51 0.86
CA TRP A 38 -3.16 -7.83 0.60
C TRP A 38 -3.91 -8.45 -0.59
N MET A 39 -3.24 -8.62 -1.73
CA MET A 39 -3.82 -9.24 -2.91
C MET A 39 -4.33 -10.66 -2.64
N ASN A 40 -3.57 -11.47 -1.88
CA ASN A 40 -3.99 -12.82 -1.52
C ASN A 40 -5.13 -12.86 -0.50
N TYR A 41 -5.24 -11.86 0.37
CA TYR A 41 -6.32 -11.74 1.33
C TYR A 41 -7.64 -11.33 0.65
N PHE A 42 -7.59 -10.35 -0.26
CA PHE A 42 -8.78 -9.77 -0.90
C PHE A 42 -9.34 -10.61 -2.07
N ALA A 43 -8.48 -11.28 -2.83
CA ALA A 43 -8.90 -12.06 -4.01
C ALA A 43 -10.02 -13.10 -3.75
N PRO A 44 -10.02 -13.90 -2.67
CA PRO A 44 -11.13 -14.82 -2.40
C PRO A 44 -12.45 -14.12 -2.09
N LEU A 45 -12.42 -12.92 -1.50
CA LEU A 45 -13.63 -12.11 -1.24
C LEU A 45 -14.23 -11.52 -2.52
N THR A 46 -13.44 -11.42 -3.59
CA THR A 46 -13.90 -11.07 -4.94
C THR A 46 -14.19 -12.27 -5.83
N GLY A 47 -14.19 -13.49 -5.26
CA GLY A 47 -14.57 -14.72 -5.98
C GLY A 47 -13.41 -15.50 -6.61
N SER A 48 -12.16 -15.26 -6.18
CA SER A 48 -11.00 -16.05 -6.63
C SER A 48 -10.81 -17.34 -5.83
N ASN A 49 -10.17 -18.36 -6.44
CA ASN A 49 -9.92 -19.65 -5.81
C ASN A 49 -8.63 -19.67 -4.96
N ILE A 50 -8.59 -18.91 -3.85
CA ILE A 50 -7.52 -18.97 -2.85
C ILE A 50 -7.97 -19.81 -1.64
N SER A 51 -7.07 -20.61 -1.06
CA SER A 51 -7.40 -21.52 0.05
C SER A 51 -7.45 -20.81 1.42
N GLU A 52 -8.24 -21.31 2.37
CA GLU A 52 -8.29 -20.75 3.75
C GLU A 52 -6.92 -20.65 4.44
N PRO A 53 -6.01 -21.66 4.34
CA PRO A 53 -4.66 -21.53 4.88
C PRO A 53 -3.84 -20.38 4.27
N ASP A 54 -4.03 -20.11 2.97
CA ASP A 54 -3.35 -19.01 2.28
C ASP A 54 -3.89 -17.66 2.77
N ILE A 55 -5.20 -17.55 2.98
CA ILE A 55 -5.86 -16.37 3.56
C ILE A 55 -5.33 -16.12 4.98
N ALA A 56 -5.29 -17.15 5.82
CA ALA A 56 -4.77 -17.03 7.19
C ALA A 56 -3.30 -16.57 7.20
N THR A 57 -2.49 -17.12 6.28
CA THR A 57 -1.09 -16.72 6.10
C THR A 57 -0.97 -15.26 5.64
N ALA A 58 -1.81 -14.84 4.70
CA ALA A 58 -1.85 -13.48 4.21
C ALA A 58 -2.21 -12.49 5.32
N LYS A 59 -3.26 -12.79 6.10
CA LYS A 59 -3.70 -11.99 7.25
C LYS A 59 -2.61 -11.85 8.31
N GLN A 60 -1.90 -12.93 8.62
CA GLN A 60 -0.76 -12.87 9.54
C GLN A 60 0.35 -11.95 9.01
N LYS A 61 0.73 -12.06 7.73
CA LYS A 61 1.77 -11.21 7.13
C LYS A 61 1.40 -9.73 7.13
N LEU A 62 0.13 -9.38 6.88
CA LEU A 62 -0.36 -8.01 6.99
C LEU A 62 -0.26 -7.50 8.44
N THR A 63 -0.63 -8.35 9.41
CA THR A 63 -0.51 -8.03 10.85
C THR A 63 0.94 -7.79 11.27
N ASP A 64 1.87 -8.61 10.78
CA ASP A 64 3.31 -8.47 11.06
C ASP A 64 3.91 -7.21 10.43
N ALA A 65 3.36 -6.77 9.28
CA ALA A 65 3.79 -5.56 8.60
C ALA A 65 3.22 -4.27 9.21
N ARG A 66 2.02 -4.31 9.84
CA ARG A 66 1.31 -3.14 10.41
C ARG A 66 2.20 -2.20 11.22
N PRO A 67 3.04 -2.65 12.18
CA PRO A 67 3.85 -1.76 13.02
C PRO A 67 4.85 -0.90 12.24
N ASN A 68 5.17 -1.28 11.01
CA ASN A 68 6.14 -0.58 10.17
C ASN A 68 5.48 0.27 9.07
N MET A 69 4.14 0.25 8.96
CA MET A 69 3.41 1.07 8.00
C MET A 69 3.36 2.53 8.44
N THR A 70 3.14 3.44 7.50
CA THR A 70 2.78 4.82 7.84
C THR A 70 1.38 4.83 8.48
N PRO A 71 1.08 5.77 9.39
CA PRO A 71 -0.23 5.81 10.05
C PRO A 71 -1.41 5.91 9.07
N ARG A 72 -1.23 6.62 7.95
CA ARG A 72 -2.27 6.78 6.93
C ARG A 72 -2.50 5.50 6.13
N LEU A 73 -1.43 4.84 5.69
CA LEU A 73 -1.52 3.54 5.01
C LEU A 73 -2.14 2.48 5.92
N GLN A 74 -1.75 2.47 7.20
CA GLN A 74 -2.33 1.56 8.18
C GLN A 74 -3.84 1.79 8.32
N ALA A 75 -4.29 3.05 8.48
CA ALA A 75 -5.71 3.36 8.59
C ALA A 75 -6.49 2.95 7.34
N ALA A 76 -5.99 3.26 6.14
CA ALA A 76 -6.64 2.88 4.89
C ALA A 76 -6.75 1.36 4.71
N LEU A 77 -5.70 0.62 5.05
CA LEU A 77 -5.71 -0.84 5.04
C LEU A 77 -6.69 -1.42 6.08
N ASP A 78 -6.73 -0.85 7.29
CA ASP A 78 -7.61 -1.31 8.36
C ASP A 78 -9.09 -1.13 8.00
N ASP A 79 -9.46 0.01 7.41
CA ASP A 79 -10.84 0.28 6.97
C ASP A 79 -11.27 -0.73 5.89
N LEU A 80 -10.39 -1.02 4.93
CA LEU A 80 -10.65 -2.03 3.90
C LEU A 80 -10.74 -3.45 4.45
N VAL A 81 -9.83 -3.84 5.34
CA VAL A 81 -9.86 -5.16 5.99
C VAL A 81 -11.14 -5.30 6.81
N ALA A 82 -11.55 -4.28 7.56
CA ALA A 82 -12.78 -4.31 8.34
C ALA A 82 -14.03 -4.51 7.45
N ALA A 83 -14.12 -3.79 6.33
CA ALA A 83 -15.22 -3.95 5.39
C ALA A 83 -15.27 -5.35 4.76
N ASN A 84 -14.10 -5.93 4.49
CA ASN A 84 -13.95 -7.27 3.94
C ASN A 84 -14.29 -8.39 4.95
N GLU A 85 -13.83 -8.28 6.20
CA GLU A 85 -14.18 -9.22 7.27
C GLU A 85 -15.68 -9.17 7.60
N ALA A 86 -16.29 -7.98 7.61
CA ALA A 86 -17.73 -7.84 7.85
C ALA A 86 -18.55 -8.63 6.81
N LEU A 87 -18.14 -8.58 5.54
CA LEU A 87 -18.75 -9.36 4.47
C LEU A 87 -18.50 -10.87 4.63
N ALA A 88 -17.30 -11.26 5.04
CA ALA A 88 -16.94 -12.66 5.26
C ALA A 88 -17.75 -13.29 6.41
N ASP A 89 -17.92 -12.55 7.51
CA ASP A 89 -18.69 -12.97 8.68
C ASP A 89 -20.19 -13.04 8.41
N ASN A 90 -20.69 -12.19 7.50
CA ASN A 90 -22.10 -12.15 7.14
C ASN A 90 -22.33 -12.01 5.63
N PRO A 91 -22.15 -13.08 4.84
CA PRO A 91 -22.16 -13.02 3.37
C PRO A 91 -23.46 -12.50 2.74
N LYS A 92 -24.58 -12.51 3.47
CA LYS A 92 -25.86 -11.93 3.00
C LYS A 92 -25.78 -10.40 2.86
N ASP A 93 -24.84 -9.76 3.54
CA ASP A 93 -24.62 -8.31 3.49
C ASP A 93 -24.04 -7.88 2.14
N MET A 94 -23.63 -8.81 1.27
CA MET A 94 -23.33 -8.54 -0.14
C MET A 94 -24.53 -7.97 -0.90
N LEU A 95 -25.75 -8.21 -0.41
CA LEU A 95 -26.97 -7.66 -0.97
C LEU A 95 -27.46 -6.42 -0.21
N ASP A 96 -26.79 -6.07 0.89
CA ASP A 96 -27.09 -4.90 1.70
C ASP A 96 -26.48 -3.67 1.02
N SER A 97 -27.35 -2.73 0.61
CA SER A 97 -26.96 -1.47 -0.01
C SER A 97 -26.34 -0.48 0.97
N ASP A 98 -26.38 -0.76 2.27
CA ASP A 98 -25.73 0.06 3.30
C ASP A 98 -24.31 -0.45 3.63
N HIS A 99 -23.95 -1.65 3.18
CA HIS A 99 -22.61 -2.20 3.37
C HIS A 99 -21.57 -1.37 2.58
N PRO A 100 -20.41 -1.01 3.19
CA PRO A 100 -19.41 -0.17 2.54
C PRO A 100 -18.91 -0.70 1.18
N LEU A 101 -18.87 -2.03 1.02
CA LEU A 101 -18.45 -2.64 -0.26
C LEU A 101 -19.53 -2.61 -1.36
N ASN A 102 -20.77 -2.20 -1.06
CA ASN A 102 -21.88 -2.21 -2.02
C ASN A 102 -22.49 -0.82 -2.27
N ASN A 103 -22.08 0.20 -1.53
CA ASN A 103 -22.76 1.51 -1.47
C ASN A 103 -21.97 2.66 -2.12
N GLY A 104 -21.07 2.33 -3.05
CA GLY A 104 -20.14 3.30 -3.66
C GLY A 104 -18.96 3.70 -2.77
N GLU A 105 -18.96 3.36 -1.48
CA GLU A 105 -17.78 3.50 -0.62
C GLU A 105 -16.68 2.50 -0.98
N ALA A 106 -16.99 1.43 -1.70
CA ALA A 106 -16.02 0.43 -2.15
C ALA A 106 -14.88 1.08 -2.96
N ASP A 107 -15.25 1.92 -3.93
CA ASP A 107 -14.30 2.66 -4.75
C ASP A 107 -13.52 3.65 -3.91
N ARG A 108 -14.18 4.32 -2.94
CA ARG A 108 -13.50 5.26 -2.04
C ARG A 108 -12.45 4.55 -1.19
N LEU A 109 -12.80 3.42 -0.59
CA LEU A 109 -11.92 2.62 0.26
C LEU A 109 -10.73 2.08 -0.55
N TRP A 110 -11.00 1.52 -1.73
CA TRP A 110 -9.97 1.02 -2.63
C TRP A 110 -9.01 2.13 -3.09
N ASN A 111 -9.55 3.24 -3.59
CA ASN A 111 -8.75 4.38 -4.05
C ASN A 111 -7.93 5.00 -2.90
N THR A 112 -8.50 5.10 -1.70
CA THR A 112 -7.78 5.63 -0.53
C THR A 112 -6.59 4.73 -0.20
N TYR A 113 -6.76 3.42 -0.22
CA TYR A 113 -5.65 2.50 0.00
C TYR A 113 -4.59 2.58 -1.09
N GLU A 114 -4.99 2.59 -2.37
CA GLU A 114 -4.05 2.71 -3.48
C GLU A 114 -3.26 4.02 -3.40
N GLU A 115 -3.92 5.15 -3.14
CA GLU A 115 -3.26 6.45 -3.00
C GLU A 115 -2.23 6.45 -1.86
N GLU A 116 -2.61 5.95 -0.68
CA GLU A 116 -1.71 5.90 0.47
C GLU A 116 -0.59 4.86 0.28
N PHE A 117 -0.88 3.77 -0.44
CA PHE A 117 0.11 2.76 -0.78
C PHE A 117 1.13 3.33 -1.77
N GLU A 118 0.71 3.98 -2.85
CA GLU A 118 1.60 4.64 -3.82
C GLU A 118 2.43 5.75 -3.17
N ALA A 119 1.83 6.54 -2.28
CA ALA A 119 2.55 7.58 -1.54
C ALA A 119 3.62 7.00 -0.60
N ALA A 120 3.36 5.85 0.02
CA ALA A 120 4.30 5.16 0.89
C ALA A 120 5.32 4.30 0.13
N CYS A 121 4.95 3.79 -1.03
CA CYS A 121 5.68 2.82 -1.85
C CYS A 121 5.78 3.28 -3.32
N PRO A 122 6.37 4.45 -3.60
CA PRO A 122 6.49 4.94 -4.96
C PRO A 122 7.37 4.00 -5.78
N GLU A 123 6.98 3.77 -7.04
CA GLU A 123 7.82 3.04 -7.99
C GLU A 123 9.18 3.71 -8.07
N VAL A 124 10.25 2.90 -8.13
CA VAL A 124 11.59 3.42 -8.36
C VAL A 124 11.62 3.93 -9.79
N SER A 125 11.47 5.25 -9.97
CA SER A 125 11.65 5.91 -11.27
C SER A 125 13.00 5.47 -11.84
N SER A 126 12.94 4.67 -12.89
CA SER A 126 14.10 4.11 -13.58
C SER A 126 14.76 5.14 -14.49
#